data_AF-A0A3D3PKE4-F1
#
_entry.id   AF-A0A3D3PKE4-F1
#
_cell.length_a   1.000
_cell.length_b   1.000
_cell.length_c   1.000
_cell.angle_alpha   90.00
_cell.angle_beta   90.00
_cell.angle_gamma   90.00
#
_symmetry.space_group_name_H-M   'P 1'
#
loop_
_entity.id
_entity.type
_entity.pdbx_description
1 polymer ?
#
loop_
_entity_poly.entity_id
_entity_poly.type
_entity_poly.pdbx_seq_one_letter_code
_entity_poly.pdbx_strand_id
1 'polypeptide(L)'
;MWNAPAIFRGLLGQDLRTLGIPDQHAYVAKYCERTGITIEGDWNFYLAFNLFRLTGINQGVAKRALEGTASSELAQQVGQTTRPLAEMAWSFAQKVIDSAH
;
A
#
# COMPACT_ATOMS: atom_id res chain seq x y z
N MET A 1 -1.31 -4.28 5.15
CA MET A 1 -0.66 -2.96 5.34
C MET A 1 -1.24 -2.29 6.57
N TRP A 2 -0.43 -1.92 7.58
CA TRP A 2 -0.93 -1.42 8.87
C TRP A 2 -1.83 -0.18 8.75
N ASN A 3 -1.47 0.75 7.88
CA ASN A 3 -2.14 2.04 7.74
C ASN A 3 -3.15 2.09 6.59
N ALA A 4 -3.58 0.94 6.07
CA ALA A 4 -4.53 0.88 4.96
C ALA A 4 -5.90 0.34 5.37
N PRO A 5 -7.00 0.86 4.78
CA PRO A 5 -8.32 0.30 4.99
C PRO A 5 -8.44 -1.13 4.45
N ALA A 6 -9.42 -1.87 4.97
CA ALA A 6 -9.65 -3.29 4.67
C ALA A 6 -9.84 -3.57 3.17
N ILE A 7 -10.36 -2.61 2.40
CA ILE A 7 -10.49 -2.68 0.93
C ILE A 7 -9.15 -2.94 0.22
N PHE A 8 -8.03 -2.62 0.86
CA PHE A 8 -6.67 -2.89 0.39
C PHE A 8 -5.97 -3.99 1.20
N ARG A 9 -6.75 -4.85 1.88
CA ARG A 9 -6.25 -5.87 2.83
C ARG A 9 -5.35 -5.25 3.90
N GLY A 10 -5.70 -4.05 4.36
CA GLY A 10 -5.00 -3.38 5.44
C GLY A 10 -5.58 -3.68 6.82
N LEU A 11 -4.83 -3.31 7.85
CA LEU A 11 -5.16 -3.58 9.26
C LEU A 11 -5.67 -2.33 9.98
N LEU A 12 -6.02 -1.27 9.25
CA LEU A 12 -6.50 -0.03 9.83
C LEU A 12 -7.79 -0.29 10.62
N GLY A 13 -7.80 0.13 11.89
CA GLY A 13 -8.95 -0.03 12.79
C GLY A 13 -9.08 -1.42 13.42
N GLN A 14 -8.16 -2.35 13.16
CA GLN A 14 -8.14 -3.66 13.83
C GLN A 14 -7.38 -3.59 15.16
N ASP A 15 -7.83 -4.38 16.13
CA ASP A 15 -7.10 -4.58 17.39
C ASP A 15 -5.91 -5.51 17.14
N LEU A 16 -4.77 -4.90 16.81
CA LEU A 16 -3.53 -5.61 16.54
C LEU A 16 -3.10 -6.48 17.72
N ARG A 17 -3.36 -6.04 18.95
CA ARG A 17 -2.95 -6.75 20.17
C ARG A 17 -3.76 -8.04 20.33
N THR A 18 -5.09 -7.95 20.18
CA THR A 18 -5.95 -9.14 20.23
C THR A 18 -5.63 -10.13 19.11
N LEU A 19 -5.19 -9.64 17.94
CA LEU A 19 -4.77 -10.48 16.82
C LEU A 19 -3.34 -11.05 16.95
N GLY A 20 -2.59 -10.69 17.99
CA GLY A 20 -1.19 -11.08 18.16
C GLY A 20 -0.25 -10.46 17.11
N ILE A 21 -0.70 -9.41 16.41
CA ILE A 21 0.07 -8.72 15.37
C ILE A 21 0.86 -7.59 16.04
N PRO A 22 2.20 -7.54 15.88
CA PRO A 22 2.98 -6.41 16.37
C PRO A 22 2.58 -5.11 15.67
N ASP A 23 2.75 -3.97 16.32
CA ASP A 23 2.62 -2.70 15.65
C ASP A 23 3.71 -2.54 14.56
N GLN A 24 3.47 -1.59 13.65
CA GLN A 24 4.34 -1.38 12.50
C GLN A 24 5.78 -1.04 12.89
N HIS A 25 5.97 -0.23 13.93
CA HIS A 25 7.30 0.22 14.36
C HIS A 25 8.08 -0.95 14.98
N ALA A 26 7.44 -1.73 15.85
CA ALA A 26 8.03 -2.94 16.43
C ALA A 26 8.40 -3.98 15.35
N TYR A 27 7.58 -4.11 14.31
CA TYR A 27 7.86 -5.00 13.19
C TYR A 27 9.08 -4.53 12.38
N VAL A 28 9.14 -3.24 12.04
CA VAL A 28 10.28 -2.65 11.32
C VAL A 28 11.57 -2.76 12.13
N ALA A 29 11.53 -2.47 13.43
CA ALA A 29 12.71 -2.58 14.31
C ALA A 29 13.29 -4.00 14.31
N LYS A 30 12.43 -5.03 14.47
CA LYS A 30 12.87 -6.44 14.40
C LYS A 30 13.42 -6.82 13.02
N TYR A 31 12.85 -6.26 11.95
CA TYR A 31 13.36 -6.49 10.60
C TYR A 31 14.76 -5.91 10.42
N CYS A 32 14.99 -4.66 10.87
CA CYS A 32 16.29 -4.01 10.84
C CYS A 32 17.33 -4.78 11.68
N GLU A 33 16.97 -5.20 12.89
CA GLU A 33 17.83 -6.01 13.78
C GLU A 33 18.30 -7.30 13.09
N ARG A 34 17.39 -8.01 12.43
CA ARG A 34 17.69 -9.31 11.79
C ARG A 34 18.47 -9.18 10.49
N THR A 35 18.27 -8.11 9.74
CA THR A 35 18.87 -7.91 8.43
C THR A 35 20.16 -7.09 8.48
N GLY A 36 20.41 -6.39 9.60
CA GLY A 36 21.50 -5.41 9.72
C GLY A 36 21.28 -4.15 8.86
N ILE A 37 20.11 -4.00 8.25
CA ILE A 37 19.76 -2.85 7.40
C ILE A 37 19.10 -1.77 8.26
N THR A 38 19.58 -0.54 8.14
CA THR A 38 18.88 0.63 8.67
C THR A 38 17.92 1.16 7.59
N ILE A 39 16.65 1.30 7.95
CA ILE A 39 15.69 2.01 7.09
C ILE A 39 15.77 3.49 7.45
N GLU A 40 16.23 4.29 6.51
CA GLU A 40 16.42 5.74 6.66
C GLU A 40 15.36 6.52 5.89
N GLY A 41 15.11 7.78 6.28
CA GLY A 41 14.14 8.64 5.61
C GLY A 41 12.69 8.43 6.07
N ASP A 42 11.76 9.13 5.42
CA ASP A 42 10.35 9.11 5.79
C ASP A 42 9.68 7.80 5.38
N TRP A 43 9.13 7.08 6.36
CA TRP A 43 8.36 5.86 6.13
C TRP A 43 7.18 6.03 5.16
N ASN A 44 6.58 7.22 5.12
CA ASN A 44 5.51 7.55 4.18
C ASN A 44 5.98 7.48 2.72
N PHE A 45 7.26 7.73 2.43
CA PHE A 45 7.81 7.56 1.08
C PHE A 45 7.74 6.10 0.64
N TYR A 46 8.19 5.18 1.49
CA TYR A 46 8.14 3.74 1.20
C TYR A 46 6.70 3.26 1.01
N LEU A 47 5.76 3.77 1.82
CA LEU A 47 4.34 3.45 1.66
C LEU A 47 3.77 3.99 0.34
N ALA A 48 4.04 5.25 0.02
CA ALA A 48 3.59 5.88 -1.23
C ALA A 48 4.13 5.11 -2.45
N PHE A 49 5.43 4.82 -2.48
CA PHE A 49 6.06 4.06 -3.57
C PHE A 49 5.41 2.69 -3.76
N ASN A 50 5.21 1.92 -2.68
CA ASN A 50 4.62 0.59 -2.78
C ASN A 50 3.16 0.64 -3.28
N LEU A 51 2.38 1.63 -2.85
CA LEU A 51 1.01 1.82 -3.32
C LEU A 51 0.95 2.26 -4.79
N PHE A 52 1.84 3.16 -5.23
CA PHE A 52 1.94 3.53 -6.65
C PHE A 52 2.35 2.33 -7.52
N ARG A 53 3.29 1.51 -7.05
CA ARG A 53 3.67 0.26 -7.74
C ARG A 53 2.48 -0.68 -7.89
N LEU A 54 1.70 -0.88 -6.83
CA LEU A 54 0.51 -1.74 -6.88
C LEU A 54 -0.58 -1.14 -7.80
N THR A 55 -0.74 0.18 -7.79
CA THR A 55 -1.63 0.92 -8.71
C THR A 55 -1.25 0.66 -10.16
N GLY A 56 0.04 0.76 -10.50
CA GLY A 56 0.52 0.49 -11.86
C GLY A 56 0.25 -0.95 -12.31
N ILE A 57 0.42 -1.93 -11.42
CA ILE A 57 0.09 -3.34 -11.68
C ILE A 57 -1.40 -3.50 -11.96
N ASN A 58 -2.26 -2.94 -11.09
CA ASN A 58 -3.72 -3.02 -11.23
C ASN A 58 -4.19 -2.32 -12.51
N GLN A 59 -3.60 -1.17 -12.86
CA GLN A 59 -3.93 -0.46 -14.08
C GLN A 59 -3.55 -1.26 -15.33
N GLY A 60 -2.41 -1.96 -15.32
CA GLY A 60 -2.01 -2.84 -16.41
C GLY A 60 -2.95 -4.04 -16.61
N VAL A 61 -3.56 -4.55 -15.53
CA VAL A 61 -4.63 -5.56 -15.61
C VAL A 61 -5.91 -4.96 -16.17
N ALA A 62 -6.33 -3.80 -15.65
CA ALA A 62 -7.53 -3.11 -16.10
C ALA A 62 -7.49 -2.73 -17.58
N LYS A 63 -6.33 -2.24 -18.08
CA LYS A 63 -6.13 -1.93 -19.49
C LYS A 63 -6.32 -3.17 -20.37
N ARG A 64 -5.68 -4.30 -20.03
CA ARG A 64 -5.84 -5.57 -20.77
C ARG A 64 -7.27 -6.10 -20.74
N ALA A 65 -8.02 -5.82 -19.67
CA ALA A 65 -9.44 -6.16 -19.58
C ALA A 65 -10.29 -5.32 -20.53
N LEU A 66 -10.04 -4.00 -20.60
CA LEU A 66 -10.70 -3.09 -21.54
C LEU A 66 -10.40 -3.45 -22.99
N GLU A 67 -9.18 -3.89 -23.28
CA GLU A 67 -8.74 -4.38 -24.59
C GLU A 67 -9.27 -5.80 -24.91
N GLY A 68 -10.16 -6.37 -24.09
CA GLY A 68 -10.78 -7.68 -24.32
C GLY A 68 -9.85 -8.88 -24.15
N THR A 69 -8.61 -8.67 -23.67
CA THR A 69 -7.58 -9.70 -23.50
C THR A 69 -7.66 -10.39 -22.13
N ALA A 70 -8.33 -9.76 -21.15
CA ALA A 70 -8.56 -10.31 -19.81
C ALA A 70 -10.03 -10.07 -19.37
N SER A 71 -10.97 -10.84 -19.94
CA SER A 71 -12.42 -10.67 -19.77
C SER A 71 -13.01 -11.38 -18.54
N SER A 72 -12.42 -11.19 -17.35
CA SER A 72 -13.00 -11.71 -16.09
C SER A 72 -13.63 -10.60 -15.25
N GLU A 73 -14.68 -10.92 -14.50
CA GLU A 73 -15.32 -10.01 -13.52
C GLU A 73 -14.29 -9.43 -12.54
N LEU A 74 -13.29 -10.23 -12.16
CA LEU A 74 -12.17 -9.82 -11.34
C LEU A 74 -11.36 -8.68 -11.97
N ALA A 75 -11.17 -8.67 -13.29
CA ALA A 75 -10.40 -7.64 -13.97
C ALA A 75 -11.13 -6.29 -14.02
N GLN A 76 -12.47 -6.30 -14.12
CA GLN A 76 -13.29 -5.09 -13.98
C GLN A 76 -13.26 -4.55 -12.54
N GLN A 77 -13.37 -5.43 -11.54
CA GLN A 77 -13.25 -5.05 -10.13
C GLN A 77 -11.88 -4.45 -9.80
N VAL A 78 -10.80 -5.04 -10.33
CA VAL A 78 -9.44 -4.51 -10.17
C VAL A 78 -9.34 -3.08 -10.72
N GLY A 79 -9.92 -2.81 -11.90
CA GLY A 79 -9.97 -1.46 -12.47
C GLY A 79 -10.67 -0.44 -11.58
N GLN A 80 -11.77 -0.82 -10.92
CA GLN A 80 -12.50 0.05 -9.99
C GLN A 80 -11.68 0.36 -8.73
N THR A 81 -10.84 -0.57 -8.26
CA THR A 81 -9.97 -0.36 -7.09
C THR A 81 -8.69 0.42 -7.39
N THR A 82 -8.30 0.57 -8.67
CA THR A 82 -7.06 1.26 -9.07
C THR A 82 -7.05 2.73 -8.66
N ARG A 83 -8.13 3.47 -8.92
CA ARG A 83 -8.19 4.90 -8.61
C ARG A 83 -8.13 5.18 -7.10
N PRO A 84 -8.96 4.54 -6.25
CA PRO A 84 -8.85 4.70 -4.79
C PRO A 84 -7.45 4.37 -4.26
N LEU A 85 -6.77 3.39 -4.84
CA LEU A 85 -5.40 3.03 -4.46
C LEU A 85 -4.39 4.13 -4.83
N ALA A 86 -4.55 4.74 -6.00
CA ALA A 86 -3.73 5.87 -6.45
C ALA A 86 -3.92 7.10 -5.54
N GLU A 87 -5.17 7.41 -5.18
CA GLU A 87 -5.51 8.51 -4.27
C GLU A 87 -4.91 8.27 -2.87
N MET A 88 -4.95 7.03 -2.40
CA MET A 88 -4.28 6.67 -1.15
C MET A 88 -2.76 6.83 -1.23
N ALA A 89 -2.14 6.39 -2.32
CA ALA A 89 -0.70 6.57 -2.54
C ALA A 89 -0.31 8.05 -2.50
N TRP A 90 -1.12 8.89 -3.17
CA TRP A 90 -0.94 10.34 -3.19
C TRP A 90 -1.04 10.96 -1.80
N SER A 91 -1.98 10.50 -0.96
CA SER A 91 -2.10 11.01 0.42
C SER A 91 -0.85 10.76 1.27
N PHE A 92 -0.13 9.66 1.04
CA PHE A 92 1.16 9.42 1.71
C PHE A 92 2.28 10.25 1.11
N ALA A 93 2.31 10.42 -0.21
CA ALA A 93 3.29 11.29 -0.86
C ALA A 93 3.18 12.74 -0.36
N GLN A 94 1.96 13.25 -0.18
CA GLN A 94 1.73 14.59 0.35
C GLN A 94 2.31 14.76 1.76
N LYS A 95 2.17 13.75 2.65
CA LYS A 95 2.77 13.79 3.98
C LYS A 95 4.30 13.92 3.95
N VAL A 96 4.95 13.27 2.99
CA VAL A 96 6.41 13.39 2.80
C VAL A 96 6.76 14.83 2.41
N ILE A 97 6.03 15.39 1.45
CA ILE A 97 6.23 16.77 0.97
C ILE A 97 6.04 17.78 2.11
N ASP A 98 4.95 17.62 2.88
CA ASP A 98 4.61 18.53 3.97
C ASP A 98 5.62 18.41 5.14
N SER A 99 6.21 17.24 5.37
CA SER A 99 7.25 17.03 6.40
C SER A 99 8.64 17.56 6.00
N ALA A 100 8.85 17.88 4.72
CA ALA A 100 10.10 18.39 4.20
C ALA A 100 10.20 19.93 4.25
N HIS A 101 9.15 20.60 4.73
CA HIS A 101 9.03 22.05 4.90
C HIS A 101 8.96 22.41 6.39
#